data_AF-A0A1N6E3G9-F1
#
_entry.id   AF-A0A1N6E3G9-F1
#
_cell.length_a   1.000
_cell.length_b   1.000
_cell.length_c   1.000
_cell.angle_alpha   90.00
_cell.angle_beta   90.00
_cell.angle_gamma   90.00
#
_symmetry.space_group_name_H-M   'P 1'
#
loop_
_entity.id
_entity.type
_entity.pdbx_description
1 polymer ?
#
loop_
_entity_poly.entity_id
_entity_poly.type
_entity_poly.pdbx_seq_one_letter_code
_entity_poly.pdbx_strand_id
1 'polypeptide(L)'
;MKNKFLGLAVLAIAAVAAFAFKAPVQKTFAFQTFELVSGGSQLNPLDYVVSTSPSCTGLAQVCTIDALNAGEIYTSSESLARFGNTLYTGKPKIDDATNYSFQSDISAAIADNSSSTITLPNGRVIEKKP
;
A
#
# COMPACT_ATOMS: atom_id res chain seq x y z
N MET A 1 -36.28 -26.16 45.79
CA MET A 1 -35.00 -25.45 45.54
C MET A 1 -34.42 -25.85 44.17
N LYS A 2 -35.10 -25.59 43.05
CA LYS A 2 -34.69 -26.09 41.71
C LYS A 2 -34.35 -25.00 40.68
N ASN A 3 -34.51 -23.71 41.00
CA ASN A 3 -34.45 -22.64 39.99
C ASN A 3 -33.14 -21.84 40.00
N LYS A 4 -32.14 -22.23 40.80
CA LYS A 4 -30.86 -21.49 40.92
C LYS A 4 -29.75 -21.96 39.95
N PHE A 5 -29.94 -23.09 39.27
CA PHE A 5 -28.92 -23.64 38.35
C PHE A 5 -29.04 -23.11 36.92
N LEU A 6 -30.20 -22.62 36.49
CA LEU A 6 -30.37 -22.09 35.13
C LEU A 6 -29.67 -20.75 34.92
N GLY A 7 -29.62 -19.89 35.95
CA GLY A 7 -28.99 -18.57 35.84
C GLY A 7 -27.46 -18.62 35.70
N LEU A 8 -26.82 -19.62 36.31
CA LEU A 8 -25.36 -19.77 36.28
C LEU A 8 -24.87 -20.27 34.91
N ALA A 9 -25.65 -21.13 34.25
CA ALA A 9 -25.32 -21.65 32.92
C ALA A 9 -25.41 -20.57 31.83
N VAL A 10 -26.39 -19.67 31.91
CA VAL A 10 -26.55 -18.56 30.96
C VAL A 10 -25.42 -17.53 31.09
N LEU A 11 -24.96 -17.27 32.32
CA LEU A 11 -23.85 -16.32 32.56
C LEU A 11 -22.51 -16.87 32.04
N ALA A 12 -22.28 -18.18 32.15
CA ALA A 12 -21.08 -18.83 31.63
C ALA A 12 -21.01 -18.80 30.09
N ILE A 13 -22.14 -18.97 29.39
CA ILE A 13 -22.19 -18.94 27.92
C ILE A 13 -21.96 -17.51 27.38
N ALA A 14 -22.48 -16.49 28.07
CA ALA A 14 -22.25 -15.09 27.69
C ALA A 14 -20.78 -14.66 27.86
N ALA A 15 -20.07 -15.18 28.87
CA ALA A 15 -18.66 -14.92 29.07
C ALA A 15 -17.79 -15.54 27.96
N VAL A 16 -18.11 -16.74 27.48
CA VAL A 16 -17.34 -17.40 26.39
C VAL A 16 -17.52 -16.69 25.05
N ALA A 17 -18.70 -16.11 24.79
CA ALA A 17 -18.96 -15.34 23.56
C ALA A 17 -18.19 -14.00 23.50
N ALA A 18 -17.87 -13.39 24.65
CA ALA A 18 -17.13 -12.12 24.70
C ALA A 18 -15.62 -12.27 24.45
N PHE A 19 -15.04 -13.45 24.66
CA PHE A 19 -13.62 -13.72 24.43
C PHE A 19 -13.30 -14.41 23.10
N ALA A 20 -14.31 -14.86 22.34
CA ALA A 20 -14.12 -15.63 21.10
C ALA A 20 -13.93 -14.78 19.83
N PHE A 21 -14.14 -13.47 19.89
CA PHE A 21 -13.96 -12.58 18.73
C PHE A 21 -12.87 -11.54 18.97
N LYS A 22 -11.63 -11.99 19.21
CA LYS A 22 -10.48 -11.26 18.66
C LYS A 22 -10.52 -11.48 17.15
N ALA A 23 -11.34 -10.68 16.46
CA ALA A 23 -11.21 -10.54 15.03
C ALA A 23 -9.74 -10.14 14.78
N PRO A 24 -8.99 -10.87 13.94
CA PRO A 24 -7.69 -10.38 13.54
C PRO A 24 -7.90 -8.98 12.99
N VAL A 25 -7.08 -8.03 13.42
CA VAL A 25 -7.02 -6.70 12.79
C VAL A 25 -6.55 -6.96 11.36
N GLN A 26 -7.46 -7.32 10.47
CA GLN A 26 -7.22 -7.37 9.03
C GLN A 26 -7.23 -5.94 8.53
N LYS A 27 -6.13 -5.25 8.80
CA LYS A 27 -5.60 -4.23 7.90
C LYS A 27 -4.13 -4.50 7.67
N THR A 28 -3.81 -5.73 7.26
CA THR A 28 -2.68 -5.91 6.36
C THR A 28 -3.16 -5.33 5.04
N PHE A 29 -2.87 -4.05 4.80
CA PHE A 29 -2.97 -3.53 3.45
C PHE A 29 -2.09 -4.43 2.60
N ALA A 30 -2.69 -5.09 1.61
CA ALA A 30 -1.91 -5.76 0.60
C ALA A 30 -0.98 -4.71 0.00
N PHE A 31 0.31 -5.06 -0.14
CA PHE A 31 1.24 -4.31 -0.96
C PHE A 31 0.53 -3.92 -2.25
N GLN A 32 0.47 -2.61 -2.54
CA GLN A 32 -0.18 -2.14 -3.75
C GLN A 32 0.91 -1.81 -4.75
N THR A 33 0.97 -2.57 -5.84
CA THR A 33 1.89 -2.29 -6.92
C THR A 33 1.30 -1.23 -7.83
N PHE A 34 2.12 -0.24 -8.16
CA PHE A 34 1.80 0.81 -9.11
C PHE A 34 2.67 0.66 -10.35
N GLU A 35 2.06 0.67 -11.51
CA GLU A 35 2.74 0.64 -12.80
C GLU A 35 2.74 2.03 -13.42
N LEU A 36 3.90 2.46 -13.92
CA LEU A 36 4.05 3.70 -14.64
C LEU A 36 3.52 3.53 -16.05
N VAL A 37 2.56 4.36 -16.45
CA VAL A 37 2.01 4.34 -17.81
C VAL A 37 3.09 4.66 -18.84
N SER A 38 2.97 4.09 -20.04
CA SER A 38 3.93 4.33 -21.12
C SER A 38 4.05 5.83 -21.44
N GLY A 39 5.29 6.34 -21.44
CA GLY A 39 5.58 7.76 -21.66
C GLY A 39 5.37 8.66 -20.45
N GLY A 40 4.95 8.10 -19.31
CA GLY A 40 4.78 8.82 -18.05
C GLY A 40 6.11 9.23 -17.40
N SER A 41 6.03 10.18 -16.47
CA SER A 41 7.15 10.61 -15.63
C SER A 41 7.17 9.84 -14.32
N GLN A 42 8.32 9.24 -14.00
CA GLN A 42 8.52 8.49 -12.75
C GLN A 42 8.41 9.33 -11.47
N LEU A 43 8.36 10.66 -11.59
CA LEU A 43 8.19 11.58 -10.46
C LEU A 43 6.80 12.21 -10.40
N ASN A 44 5.89 11.82 -11.30
CA ASN A 44 4.52 12.32 -11.33
C ASN A 44 3.55 11.24 -10.82
N PRO A 45 2.90 11.43 -9.66
CA PRO A 45 1.93 10.47 -9.12
C PRO A 45 0.80 10.10 -10.07
N LEU A 46 0.37 11.03 -10.94
CA LEU A 46 -0.77 10.80 -11.83
C LEU A 46 -0.46 9.80 -12.94
N ASP A 47 0.83 9.63 -13.27
CA ASP A 47 1.28 8.70 -14.31
C ASP A 47 1.34 7.25 -13.83
N TYR A 48 1.05 7.00 -12.55
CA TYR A 48 0.99 5.65 -11.99
C TYR A 48 -0.44 5.13 -11.94
N VAL A 49 -0.62 3.88 -12.33
CA VAL A 49 -1.89 3.14 -12.23
C VAL A 49 -1.72 1.93 -11.33
N VAL A 50 -2.78 1.52 -10.65
CA VAL A 50 -2.75 0.29 -9.84
C VAL A 50 -2.58 -0.89 -10.79
N SER A 51 -1.59 -1.74 -10.53
CA SER A 51 -1.34 -2.95 -11.31
C SER A 51 -1.54 -4.18 -10.44
N THR A 52 -2.27 -5.16 -10.98
CA THR A 52 -2.46 -6.49 -10.38
C THR A 52 -1.62 -7.55 -11.08
N SER A 53 -1.01 -7.20 -12.21
CA SER A 53 -0.17 -8.05 -13.05
C SER A 53 0.90 -7.15 -13.67
N PRO A 54 1.93 -6.78 -12.91
CA PRO A 54 2.96 -5.85 -13.36
C PRO A 54 3.57 -6.31 -14.69
N SER A 55 3.64 -5.40 -15.66
CA SER A 55 4.25 -5.64 -16.96
C SER A 55 5.26 -4.54 -17.29
N CYS A 56 6.55 -4.87 -17.37
CA CYS A 56 7.59 -3.94 -17.83
C CYS A 56 7.54 -3.75 -19.37
N THR A 57 6.38 -3.40 -19.92
CA THR A 57 6.16 -3.28 -21.38
C THR A 57 6.40 -1.87 -21.92
N GLY A 58 6.49 -0.87 -21.04
CA GLY A 58 6.70 0.53 -21.39
C GLY A 58 8.14 0.93 -21.71
N LEU A 59 8.32 2.18 -22.14
CA LEU A 59 9.64 2.78 -22.42
C LEU A 59 10.30 3.42 -21.18
N ALA A 60 9.63 3.46 -20.04
CA ALA A 60 10.13 4.12 -18.85
C ALA A 60 11.28 3.33 -18.17
N GLN A 61 12.18 4.05 -17.51
CA GLN A 61 13.27 3.43 -16.74
C GLN A 61 12.72 2.63 -15.56
N VAL A 62 11.80 3.20 -14.78
CA VAL A 62 11.02 2.48 -13.77
C VAL A 62 9.71 2.02 -14.38
N CYS A 63 9.38 0.74 -14.25
CA CYS A 63 8.10 0.20 -14.69
C CYS A 63 7.09 0.16 -13.55
N THR A 64 7.50 -0.40 -12.41
CA THR A 64 6.58 -0.69 -11.32
C THR A 64 7.23 -0.36 -9.98
N ILE A 65 6.38 -0.02 -9.02
CA ILE A 65 6.80 0.33 -7.68
C ILE A 65 5.74 -0.12 -6.67
N ASP A 66 6.18 -0.86 -5.68
CA ASP A 66 5.29 -1.27 -4.59
C ASP A 66 5.11 -0.14 -3.60
N ALA A 67 3.88 0.05 -3.12
CA ALA A 67 3.59 0.77 -1.87
C ALA A 67 3.57 -0.24 -0.71
N LEU A 68 4.40 0.02 0.29
CA LEU A 68 4.62 -0.80 1.47
C LEU A 68 3.51 -0.66 2.51
N ASN A 69 2.78 0.47 2.50
CA ASN A 69 1.69 0.73 3.45
C ASN A 69 0.68 1.75 2.88
N ALA A 70 -0.49 1.83 3.48
CA ALA A 70 -1.53 2.77 3.04
C ALA A 70 -1.17 4.25 3.17
N GLY A 71 -0.24 4.58 4.08
CA GLY A 71 0.22 5.94 4.25
C GLY A 71 0.92 6.47 3.00
N GLU A 72 1.54 5.58 2.21
CA GLU A 72 2.22 5.88 0.95
C GLU A 72 1.30 6.21 -0.21
N ILE A 73 -0.02 6.14 0.00
CA ILE A 73 -1.03 6.35 -1.02
C ILE A 73 -1.89 7.53 -0.61
N TYR A 74 -2.15 8.45 -1.54
CA TYR A 74 -2.98 9.61 -1.28
C TYR A 74 -4.43 9.20 -0.96
N THR A 75 -4.93 9.63 0.18
CA THR A 75 -6.36 9.59 0.50
C THR A 75 -7.11 10.71 -0.21
N SER A 76 -8.45 10.61 -0.27
CA SER A 76 -9.28 11.67 -0.86
C SER A 76 -9.12 13.00 -0.12
N SER A 77 -9.02 12.96 1.21
CA SER A 77 -8.83 14.14 2.06
C SER A 77 -7.48 14.80 1.82
N GLU A 78 -6.40 14.02 1.71
CA GLU A 78 -5.07 14.57 1.43
C GLU A 78 -4.98 15.15 0.02
N SER A 79 -5.58 14.48 -0.97
CA SER A 79 -5.59 14.96 -2.35
C SER A 79 -6.27 16.33 -2.45
N LEU A 80 -7.44 16.47 -1.82
CA LEU A 80 -8.18 17.73 -1.80
C LEU A 80 -7.41 18.82 -1.05
N ALA A 81 -6.81 18.49 0.10
CA ALA A 81 -6.08 19.45 0.92
C ALA A 81 -4.79 19.95 0.25
N ARG A 82 -4.06 19.08 -0.45
CA ARG A 82 -2.76 19.40 -1.06
C ARG A 82 -2.87 19.96 -2.47
N PHE A 83 -3.81 19.46 -3.28
CA PHE A 83 -3.91 19.77 -4.71
C PHE A 83 -5.20 20.48 -5.12
N GLY A 84 -6.16 20.66 -4.19
CA GLY A 84 -7.46 21.26 -4.48
C GLY A 84 -8.39 20.41 -5.35
N ASN A 85 -8.05 19.13 -5.58
CA ASN A 85 -8.85 18.20 -6.38
C ASN A 85 -8.61 16.74 -5.92
N THR A 86 -9.41 15.80 -6.43
CA THR A 86 -9.35 14.38 -6.05
C THR A 86 -8.59 13.49 -7.03
N LEU A 87 -7.93 14.04 -8.06
CA LEU A 87 -7.24 13.26 -9.11
C LEU A 87 -6.07 12.42 -8.56
N TYR A 88 -5.48 12.85 -7.45
CA TYR A 88 -4.40 12.15 -6.77
C TYR A 88 -4.89 11.02 -5.87
N THR A 89 -6.20 10.87 -5.65
CA THR A 89 -6.74 9.84 -4.75
C THR A 89 -6.35 8.45 -5.23
N GLY A 90 -5.78 7.64 -4.35
CA GLY A 90 -5.31 6.30 -4.68
C GLY A 90 -4.00 6.26 -5.47
N LYS A 91 -3.35 7.42 -5.72
CA LYS A 91 -2.02 7.49 -6.35
C LYS A 91 -0.91 7.38 -5.32
N PRO A 92 0.25 6.83 -5.70
CA PRO A 92 1.39 6.76 -4.80
C PRO A 92 1.93 8.16 -4.52
N LYS A 93 2.34 8.43 -3.29
CA LYS A 93 2.91 9.72 -2.84
C LYS A 93 4.35 9.91 -3.29
N ILE A 94 4.61 9.70 -4.59
CA ILE A 94 5.95 9.78 -5.20
C ILE A 94 6.54 11.18 -5.14
N ASP A 95 5.69 12.21 -5.06
CA ASP A 95 6.07 13.61 -4.93
C ASP A 95 6.15 14.08 -3.46
N ASP A 96 5.85 13.21 -2.48
CA ASP A 96 5.91 13.54 -1.05
C ASP A 96 7.25 13.15 -0.44
N ALA A 97 8.28 13.95 -0.71
CA ALA A 97 9.63 13.75 -0.17
C ALA A 97 9.71 13.83 1.37
N THR A 98 8.67 14.32 2.04
CA THR A 98 8.63 14.52 3.50
C THR A 98 8.28 13.26 4.28
N ASN A 99 7.31 12.48 3.79
CA ASN A 99 6.79 11.33 4.53
C ASN A 99 7.22 9.99 3.94
N TYR A 100 7.54 9.96 2.64
CA TYR A 100 7.86 8.72 1.93
C TYR A 100 9.02 8.93 0.98
N SER A 101 9.98 8.02 1.04
CA SER A 101 11.23 8.14 0.31
C SER A 101 11.15 7.57 -1.11
N PHE A 102 9.99 7.64 -1.77
CA PHE A 102 9.82 7.09 -3.12
C PHE A 102 10.85 7.63 -4.12
N GLN A 103 11.20 8.93 -4.03
CA GLN A 103 12.19 9.52 -4.93
C GLN A 103 13.60 8.96 -4.73
N SER A 104 14.02 8.74 -3.48
CA SER A 104 15.31 8.11 -3.21
C SER A 104 15.30 6.66 -3.61
N ASP A 105 14.18 5.98 -3.42
CA ASP A 105 13.98 4.58 -3.77
C ASP A 105 14.06 4.39 -5.29
N ILE A 106 13.36 5.24 -6.06
CA ILE A 106 13.44 5.31 -7.52
C ILE A 106 14.87 5.60 -7.97
N SER A 107 15.53 6.59 -7.36
CA SER A 107 16.91 6.95 -7.73
C SER A 107 17.90 5.82 -7.46
N ALA A 108 17.75 5.14 -6.31
CA ALA A 108 18.58 3.99 -5.94
C ALA A 108 18.36 2.82 -6.91
N ALA A 109 17.10 2.52 -7.27
CA ALA A 109 16.79 1.49 -8.24
C ALA A 109 17.36 1.81 -9.63
N ILE A 110 17.27 3.06 -10.10
CA ILE A 110 17.85 3.47 -11.40
C ILE A 110 19.38 3.36 -11.39
N ALA A 111 20.04 3.69 -10.28
CA ALA A 111 21.49 3.60 -10.15
C ALA A 111 21.99 2.14 -10.07
N ASP A 112 21.14 1.22 -9.63
CA ASP A 112 21.45 -0.20 -9.56
C ASP A 112 21.39 -0.83 -10.95
N ASN A 113 22.50 -1.36 -11.45
CA ASN A 113 22.58 -2.05 -12.75
C ASN A 113 22.66 -3.58 -12.63
N SER A 114 22.43 -4.14 -11.43
CA SER A 114 22.61 -5.57 -11.16
C SER A 114 21.44 -6.44 -11.66
N SER A 115 20.23 -5.89 -11.68
CA SER A 115 19.00 -6.63 -12.00
C SER A 115 17.92 -5.69 -12.55
N SER A 116 16.95 -6.24 -13.29
CA SER A 116 15.72 -5.54 -13.69
C SER A 116 14.70 -5.44 -12.56
N THR A 117 14.82 -6.25 -11.52
CA THR A 117 13.98 -6.21 -10.31
C THR A 117 14.87 -5.97 -9.11
N ILE A 118 14.64 -4.87 -8.40
CA ILE A 118 15.42 -4.43 -7.24
C ILE A 118 14.54 -4.46 -6.00
N THR A 119 15.02 -5.12 -4.95
CA THR A 119 14.44 -5.01 -3.61
C THR A 119 15.32 -4.09 -2.77
N LEU A 120 14.79 -2.96 -2.37
CA LEU A 120 15.50 -1.94 -1.59
C LEU A 120 15.60 -2.33 -0.10
N PRO A 121 16.49 -1.70 0.69
CA PRO A 121 16.65 -2.01 2.12
C PRO A 121 15.38 -1.85 2.97
N ASN A 122 14.45 -0.99 2.54
CA ASN A 122 13.15 -0.82 3.19
C ASN A 122 12.12 -1.90 2.80
N GLY A 123 12.50 -2.85 1.94
CA GLY A 123 11.65 -3.92 1.43
C GLY A 123 10.84 -3.54 0.18
N ARG A 124 10.94 -2.31 -0.32
CA ARG A 124 10.24 -1.90 -1.54
C ARG A 124 10.82 -2.62 -2.74
N VAL A 125 9.94 -3.23 -3.53
CA VAL A 125 10.31 -3.80 -4.83
C VAL A 125 10.03 -2.76 -5.92
N ILE A 126 11.02 -2.57 -6.78
CA ILE A 126 10.95 -1.74 -7.97
C ILE A 126 11.38 -2.59 -9.15
N GLU A 127 10.52 -2.70 -10.16
CA GLU A 127 10.92 -3.23 -11.46
C GLU A 127 11.27 -2.09 -12.39
N LYS A 128 12.38 -2.27 -13.09
CA LYS A 128 12.95 -1.33 -14.04
C LYS A 128 13.35 -2.06 -15.30
N LYS A 129 13.51 -1.31 -16.37
CA LYS A 129 14.04 -1.87 -17.61
C LYS A 129 15.48 -2.38 -17.39
N PRO A 130 15.84 -3.57 -17.92
CA PRO A 130 17.23 -4.04 -17.91
C PRO A 130 18.16 -3.11 -18.70
#